data_AF-A0A810AE53-F1
#
_entry.id   AF-A0A810AE53-F1
#
_cell.length_a   1.000
_cell.length_b   1.000
_cell.length_c   1.000
_cell.angle_alpha   90.00
_cell.angle_beta   90.00
_cell.angle_gamma   90.00
#
_symmetry.space_group_name_H-M   'P 1'
#
loop_
_entity.id
_entity.type
_entity.pdbx_description
1 polymer ?
#
loop_
_entity_poly.entity_id
_entity_poly.type
_entity_poly.pdbx_seq_one_letter_code
_entity_poly.pdbx_strand_id
1 'polypeptide(L)' 'MKAPRGLDKPLFQKLVAGEWIDRHQNLLIIGPTGVCKSWIACALGHKACRDNRSVLCQRLPRLFEALALARGDGRWLGCR' A
#
# COMPACT_ATOMS: atom_id res chain seq x y z
N MET A 1 7.74 -25.47 8.49
CA MET A 1 8.33 -25.44 7.14
C MET A 1 8.34 -24.00 6.64
N LYS A 2 9.49 -23.31 6.71
CA LYS A 2 9.62 -21.87 6.44
C LYS A 2 9.87 -21.72 4.94
N ALA A 3 8.84 -21.41 4.15
CA ALA A 3 9.03 -21.14 2.73
C ALA A 3 10.13 -20.07 2.56
N PRO A 4 11.21 -20.32 1.80
CA PRO A 4 12.20 -19.30 1.51
C PRO A 4 11.47 -18.21 0.74
N ARG A 5 11.12 -17.11 1.42
CA ARG A 5 10.23 -16.08 0.87
C ARG A 5 10.81 -15.30 -0.32
N GLY A 6 11.97 -15.71 -0.87
CA GLY A 6 12.63 -15.05 -2.00
C GLY A 6 12.69 -13.53 -1.85
N LEU A 7 12.71 -13.06 -0.60
CA LEU A 7 12.46 -11.68 -0.24
C LEU A 7 13.83 -11.09 0.05
N ASP A 8 14.32 -10.32 -0.90
CA ASP A 8 15.60 -9.64 -0.80
C ASP A 8 15.57 -8.74 0.44
N LYS A 9 16.24 -9.20 1.50
CA LYS A 9 16.43 -8.44 2.75
C LYS A 9 16.91 -7.01 2.51
N PRO A 10 17.91 -6.74 1.65
CA PRO A 10 18.35 -5.36 1.42
C PRO A 10 17.28 -4.52 0.72
N LEU A 11 16.51 -5.09 -0.19
CA LEU A 11 15.38 -4.40 -0.82
C LEU A 11 14.33 -4.07 0.24
N PHE A 12 13.97 -5.02 1.10
CA PHE A 12 12.96 -4.80 2.13
C PHE A 12 13.38 -3.72 3.14
N GLN A 13 14.67 -3.65 3.49
CA GLN A 13 15.17 -2.56 4.34
C GLN A 13 15.03 -1.19 3.67
N LYS A 14 15.30 -1.07 2.36
CA LYS A 14 15.06 0.17 1.60
C LYS A 14 13.57 0.53 1.55
N LEU A 15 12.69 -0.46 1.40
CA LEU A 15 11.24 -0.24 1.42
C LEU A 15 10.75 0.24 2.79
N VAL A 16 11.27 -0.34 3.87
CA VAL A 16 10.96 0.04 5.25
C VAL A 16 11.50 1.42 5.61
N ALA A 17 12.65 1.81 5.03
CA ALA A 17 13.21 3.15 5.20
C ALA A 17 12.32 4.25 4.61
N GLY A 18 11.45 3.91 3.63
CA GLY A 18 10.46 4.83 3.10
C GLY A 18 10.99 5.83 2.07
N GLU A 19 12.23 5.69 1.57
CA GLU A 19 12.80 6.59 0.55
C GLU A 19 11.94 6.65 -0.73
N TRP A 20 11.25 5.56 -1.06
CA TRP A 20 10.36 5.49 -2.21
C TRP A 20 9.14 6.41 -2.06
N ILE A 21 8.71 6.71 -0.82
CA ILE A 21 7.61 7.63 -0.55
C ILE A 21 8.06 9.06 -0.82
N ASP A 22 9.27 9.43 -0.39
CA ASP A 22 9.87 10.75 -0.66
C ASP A 22 10.12 10.98 -2.16
N ARG A 23 10.44 9.90 -2.88
CA ARG A 23 10.64 9.92 -4.33
C ARG A 23 9.34 9.78 -5.13
N HIS A 24 8.18 9.72 -4.46
CA HIS A 24 6.87 9.50 -5.08
C HIS A 24 6.82 8.27 -6.03
N GLN A 25 7.50 7.19 -5.66
CA GLN A 25 7.55 5.96 -6.44
C GLN A 25 6.41 5.01 -6.06
N ASN A 26 5.82 4.34 -7.05
CA ASN A 26 4.77 3.37 -6.81
C ASN A 26 5.37 1.98 -6.50
N LEU A 27 4.87 1.33 -5.46
CA LEU A 27 5.25 -0.03 -5.09
C LEU A 27 4.19 -1.04 -5.54
N LEU A 28 4.59 -2.02 -6.35
CA LEU A 28 3.70 -3.11 -6.80
C LEU A 28 4.15 -4.45 -6.20
N ILE A 29 3.29 -5.09 -5.42
CA ILE A 29 3.57 -6.38 -4.76
C ILE A 29 2.84 -7.50 -5.50
N ILE A 30 3.57 -8.32 -6.25
CA ILE A 30 3.02 -9.40 -7.09
C ILE A 30 3.39 -10.78 -6.52
N GLY A 31 2.54 -11.79 -6.76
CA GLY A 31 2.89 -13.21 -6.58
C GLY A 31 1.65 -14.11 -6.45
N PRO A 32 1.81 -15.37 -6.03
CA PRO A 32 0.69 -16.31 -5.83
C PRO A 32 -0.20 -15.96 -4.63
N THR A 33 -1.46 -16.36 -4.65
CA THR A 33 -2.40 -16.16 -3.52
C THR A 33 -1.89 -16.86 -2.25
N GLY A 34 -2.19 -16.31 -1.06
CA GLY A 34 -1.78 -16.91 0.22
C GLY A 34 -0.38 -16.55 0.74
N VAL A 35 0.47 -15.86 -0.01
CA VAL A 35 1.84 -15.47 0.44
C VAL A 35 1.90 -14.19 1.29
N CYS A 36 0.77 -13.77 1.87
CA CYS A 36 0.71 -12.61 2.78
C CYS A 36 1.10 -11.25 2.14
N LYS A 37 0.82 -11.03 0.85
CA LYS A 37 1.06 -9.73 0.19
C LYS A 37 0.36 -8.56 0.88
N SER A 38 -0.93 -8.73 1.18
CA SER A 38 -1.72 -7.71 1.87
C SER A 38 -1.16 -7.40 3.26
N TRP A 39 -0.60 -8.42 3.93
CA TRP A 39 0.02 -8.24 5.25
C TRP A 39 1.29 -7.39 5.15
N ILE A 40 2.16 -7.66 4.16
CA ILE A 40 3.38 -6.86 3.92
C ILE A 40 3.01 -5.41 3.59
N ALA A 41 2.00 -5.19 2.74
CA ALA A 41 1.52 -3.84 2.40
C ALA A 41 1.07 -3.07 3.65
N CYS A 42 0.25 -3.70 4.52
CA CYS A 42 -0.16 -3.11 5.79
C CYS A 42 1.02 -2.84 6.74
N ALA A 43 2.00 -3.74 6.78
CA ALA A 43 3.18 -3.58 7.64
C ALA A 43 4.05 -2.38 7.20
N LEU A 44 4.26 -2.21 5.89
CA LEU A 44 4.93 -1.03 5.33
C LEU A 44 4.15 0.25 5.63
N GLY A 45 2.82 0.21 5.46
CA GLY A 45 1.95 1.33 5.80
C GLY A 45 2.03 1.72 7.28
N HIS A 46 1.99 0.74 8.18
CA HIS A 46 2.12 0.99 9.62
C HIS A 46 3.48 1.56 10.01
N LYS A 47 4.56 1.17 9.33
CA LYS A 47 5.88 1.79 9.50
C LYS A 47 5.86 3.25 9.04
N ALA A 48 5.31 3.53 7.86
CA ALA A 48 5.19 4.90 7.36
C ALA A 48 4.33 5.80 8.28
N CYS A 49 3.26 5.28 8.89
CA CYS A 49 2.51 6.00 9.93
C CYS A 49 3.40 6.37 11.13
N ARG A 50 4.28 5.46 11.58
CA ARG A 50 5.23 5.74 12.68
C ARG A 50 6.28 6.77 12.30
N ASP A 51 6.61 6.86 11.02
CA ASP A 51 7.50 7.88 10.47
C ASP A 51 6.76 9.20 10.17
N ASN A 52 5.60 9.40 10.78
CA ASN A 52 4.77 10.60 10.71
C ASN A 52 4.24 10.92 9.31
N ARG A 53 4.01 9.88 8.49
CA ARG A 53 3.43 10.01 7.14
C ARG A 53 1.98 9.57 7.13
N SER A 54 1.14 10.27 6.37
CA SER A 54 -0.25 9.87 6.14
C SER A 54 -0.29 8.68 5.19
N VAL A 55 -0.88 7.56 5.64
CA VAL A 55 -1.03 6.36 4.82
C VAL A 55 -2.50 5.97 4.73
N LEU A 56 -2.95 5.68 3.50
CA LEU A 56 -4.26 5.11 3.23
C LEU A 56 -4.11 3.67 2.75
N CYS A 57 -4.65 2.72 3.50
CA CYS A 57 -4.74 1.33 3.07
C CYS A 57 -6.19 1.00 2.72
N GLN A 58 -6.49 0.87 1.42
CA GLN A 58 -7.81 0.49 0.92
C GLN A 58 -7.76 -0.78 0.07
N ARG A 59 -8.84 -1.55 0.10
CA ARG A 59 -9.03 -2.67 -0.82
C ARG A 59 -9.49 -2.13 -2.17
N LEU A 60 -8.84 -2.56 -3.25
CA LEU A 60 -9.17 -2.15 -4.63
C LEU A 60 -10.67 -2.21 -4.96
N PRO A 61 -11.44 -3.29 -4.65
CA PRO A 61 -12.86 -3.33 -4.98
C PRO A 61 -13.67 -2.20 -4.33
N ARG A 62 -13.41 -1.91 -3.04
CA ARG A 62 -14.07 -0.82 -2.32
C ARG A 62 -13.66 0.56 -2.84
N LEU A 63 -12.40 0.70 -3.27
CA LEU A 63 -11.93 1.93 -3.89
C LEU A 63 -12.63 2.17 -5.24
N PHE A 64 -12.81 1.14 -6.06
CA PHE A 64 -13.53 1.27 -7.33
C PHE A 64 -15.01 1.58 -7.14
N GLU A 65 -15.67 0.97 -6.15
CA GLU A 65 -17.05 1.33 -5.79
C GLU A 65 -17.16 2.79 -5.35
N ALA A 66 -16.27 3.24 -4.45
CA ALA A 66 -16.23 4.63 -4.01
C ALA A 66 -15.94 5.60 -5.15
N LEU A 67 -15.04 5.26 -6.07
CA LEU A 67 -14.75 6.05 -7.27
C LEU A 67 -15.93 6.06 -8.25
N ALA A 68 -16.63 4.94 -8.43
CA ALA A 68 -17.80 4.85 -9.29
C ALA A 68 -18.97 5.68 -8.73
N LEU A 69 -19.18 5.62 -7.41
CA LEU A 69 -20.14 6.46 -6.70
C LEU A 69 -19.77 7.94 -6.81
N ALA A 70 -18.52 8.32 -6.53
CA ALA A 70 -18.06 9.69 -6.65
C ALA A 70 -18.14 10.25 -8.09
N ARG A 71 -17.96 9.38 -9.10
CA ARG A 71 -18.16 9.73 -10.52
C ARG A 71 -19.65 9.94 -10.86
N GLY A 72 -20.54 9.14 -10.27
CA GLY A 72 -21.99 9.27 -10.44
C GLY A 72 -22.58 10.50 -9.75
N ASP A 73 -22.03 10.89 -8.61
CA ASP A 73 -22.51 12.04 -7.81
C ASP A 73 -22.02 13.40 -8.31
N GLY A 74 -21.09 13.46 -9.28
CA GLY A 74 -20.57 14.72 -9.85
C GLY A 74 -19.89 15.66 -8.84
N ARG A 75 -19.68 15.22 -7.59
CA ARG A 75 -19.29 16.08 -6.48
C ARG A 75 -17.81 15.93 -6.16
N TRP A 76 -16.98 16.59 -6.97
CA TRP A 76 -15.61 16.97 -6.62
C TRP A 76 -15.59 18.12 -5.58
N LEU A 77 -16.44 18.08 -4.55
CA LEU A 77 -16.54 19.13 -3.53
C LEU A 77 -16.85 18.50 -2.18
N GLY A 78 -15.80 18.07 -1.48
CA GLY A 78 -15.95 17.50 -0.14
C GLY A 78 -14.68 17.00 0.53
N CYS A 79 -13.51 17.51 0.16
CA CYS A 79 -12.33 17.43 1.02
C CYS A 79 -12.21 18.79 1.72
N ARG A 80 -12.84 18.90 2.89
CA ARG A 80 -12.38 19.75 3.99
C ARG A 80 -11.99 18.83 5.12
#